data_AF-A0A2E4PKX2-F1
#
_entry.id   AF-A0A2E4PKX2-F1
#
_cell.length_a   1.000
_cell.length_b   1.000
_cell.length_c   1.000
_cell.angle_alpha   90.00
_cell.angle_beta   90.00
_cell.angle_gamma   90.00
#
_symmetry.space_group_name_H-M   'P 1'
#
loop_
_entity.id
_entity.type
_entity.pdbx_description
1 polymer ?
#
loop_
_entity_poly.entity_id
_entity_poly.type
_entity_poly.pdbx_seq_one_letter_code
_entity_poly.pdbx_strand_id
1 'polypeptide(L)'
;MISVKKIAVFLIGGILFLGILNIGLNVWIEFKLPQLLVDKNKSDYNIAYKDIDVSLWNTTLQVFDVSVAPKTDIENTNKKLGIYAKVPQIKVAHFSILSIL
;
A
#
# COMPACT_ATOMS: atom_id res chain seq x y z
N MET A 1 -6.67 9.30 43.81
CA MET A 1 -6.53 7.85 43.57
C MET A 1 -7.38 7.47 42.36
N ILE A 2 -6.74 7.09 41.24
CA ILE A 2 -7.48 6.52 40.10
C ILE A 2 -7.96 5.14 40.53
N SER A 3 -9.26 4.91 40.45
CA SER A 3 -9.87 3.63 40.81
C SER A 3 -9.46 2.56 39.79
N VAL A 4 -9.07 1.36 40.24
CA VAL A 4 -8.68 0.23 39.36
C VAL A 4 -9.71 -0.03 38.25
N LYS A 5 -11.00 0.17 38.55
CA LYS A 5 -12.10 0.07 37.59
C LYS A 5 -11.96 1.04 36.39
N LYS A 6 -11.49 2.28 36.62
CA LYS A 6 -11.28 3.28 35.56
C LYS A 6 -10.11 2.91 34.65
N ILE A 7 -9.05 2.32 35.22
CA ILE A 7 -7.89 1.84 34.47
C ILE A 7 -8.31 0.65 33.57
N ALA A 8 -9.09 -0.28 34.11
CA ALA A 8 -9.58 -1.42 33.33
C ALA A 8 -10.44 -0.99 32.14
N VAL A 9 -11.37 -0.04 32.34
CA VAL A 9 -12.20 0.50 31.24
C VAL A 9 -11.32 1.19 30.18
N PHE A 10 -10.32 1.97 30.60
CA PHE A 10 -9.42 2.64 29.67
C PHE A 10 -8.58 1.64 28.86
N LEU A 11 -8.06 0.59 29.49
CA LEU A 11 -7.30 -0.46 28.80
C LEU A 11 -8.16 -1.22 27.79
N ILE A 12 -9.37 -1.64 28.18
CA ILE A 12 -10.29 -2.34 27.28
C ILE A 12 -10.69 -1.43 26.12
N GLY A 13 -11.04 -0.18 26.41
CA GLY A 13 -11.37 0.81 25.39
C GLY A 13 -10.20 1.07 24.43
N GLY A 14 -8.97 1.15 24.95
CA GLY A 14 -7.75 1.30 24.15
C GLY A 14 -7.51 0.13 23.21
N ILE A 15 -7.66 -1.12 23.69
CA ILE A 15 -7.50 -2.31 22.86
C ILE A 15 -8.56 -2.35 21.75
N LEU A 16 -9.82 -2.06 22.09
CA LEU A 16 -10.91 -2.01 21.10
C LEU A 16 -10.65 -0.91 20.06
N PHE A 17 -10.20 0.27 20.48
CA PHE A 17 -9.86 1.36 19.58
C PHE A 17 -8.73 0.99 18.62
N LEU A 18 -7.66 0.37 19.12
CA LEU A 18 -6.54 -0.11 18.30
C LEU A 18 -7.00 -1.18 17.29
N GLY A 19 -7.91 -2.08 17.72
CA GLY A 19 -8.50 -3.08 16.83
C GLY A 19 -9.28 -2.46 15.67
N ILE A 20 -10.14 -1.47 15.97
CA ILE A 20 -10.92 -0.75 14.95
C ILE A 20 -9.99 0.04 14.02
N LEU A 21 -8.97 0.70 14.57
CA LEU A 21 -8.02 1.46 13.79
C LEU A 21 -7.26 0.59 12.78
N ASN A 22 -6.85 -0.62 13.18
CA ASN A 22 -6.19 -1.57 12.30
C ASN A 22 -7.09 -1.99 11.12
N ILE A 23 -8.36 -2.30 11.39
CA ILE A 23 -9.33 -2.66 10.33
C ILE A 23 -9.57 -1.46 9.40
N GLY A 24 -9.81 -0.27 9.97
CA GLY A 24 -10.07 0.93 9.21
C GLY A 24 -8.91 1.31 8.28
N LEU A 25 -7.67 1.19 8.76
CA LEU A 25 -6.49 1.45 7.97
C LEU A 25 -6.30 0.43 6.84
N ASN A 26 -6.51 -0.87 7.10
CA ASN A 26 -6.44 -1.89 6.05
C ASN A 26 -7.44 -1.62 4.92
N VAL A 27 -8.70 -1.36 5.26
CA VAL A 27 -9.74 -1.02 4.28
C VAL A 27 -9.38 0.26 3.53
N TRP A 28 -8.90 1.29 4.23
CA TRP A 28 -8.52 2.54 3.61
C TRP A 28 -7.39 2.37 2.58
N ILE A 29 -6.36 1.58 2.92
CA ILE A 29 -5.24 1.26 2.04
C ILE A 29 -5.73 0.53 0.79
N GLU A 30 -6.58 -0.49 0.95
CA GLU A 30 -7.13 -1.27 -0.17
C GLU A 30 -7.84 -0.37 -1.20
N PHE A 31 -8.58 0.65 -0.75
CA PHE A 31 -9.28 1.59 -1.64
C PHE A 31 -8.40 2.72 -2.17
N LYS A 32 -7.52 3.31 -1.35
CA LYS A 32 -6.75 4.50 -1.72
C LYS A 32 -5.49 4.19 -2.50
N LEU A 33 -4.83 3.08 -2.20
CA LEU A 33 -3.54 2.77 -2.81
C LEU A 33 -3.62 2.56 -4.33
N PRO A 34 -4.65 1.88 -4.89
CA PRO A 34 -4.83 1.82 -6.34
C PRO A 34 -4.98 3.22 -6.97
N GLN A 35 -5.76 4.10 -6.34
CA GLN A 35 -5.96 5.47 -6.81
C GLN A 35 -4.65 6.26 -6.77
N LEU A 36 -3.90 6.18 -5.67
CA LEU A 36 -2.61 6.84 -5.52
C LEU A 36 -1.59 6.36 -6.54
N LEU A 37 -1.54 5.06 -6.83
CA LEU A 37 -0.62 4.49 -7.81
C LEU A 37 -0.95 4.94 -9.23
N VAL A 38 -2.21 5.21 -9.56
CA VAL A 38 -2.60 5.80 -10.84
C VAL A 38 -2.28 7.30 -10.86
N ASP A 39 -2.79 8.05 -9.88
CA ASP A 39 -2.73 9.51 -9.85
C ASP A 39 -1.30 10.06 -9.66
N LYS A 40 -0.46 9.35 -8.92
CA LYS A 40 0.93 9.77 -8.64
C LYS A 40 1.94 9.15 -9.61
N ASN A 41 1.54 8.26 -10.51
CA ASN A 41 2.46 7.67 -11.47
C ASN A 41 2.76 8.64 -12.63
N LYS A 42 3.84 9.40 -12.44
CA LYS A 42 4.41 10.31 -13.45
C LYS A 42 5.36 9.63 -14.43
N SER A 43 5.56 8.32 -14.36
CA SER A 43 6.44 7.60 -15.28
C SER A 43 5.80 7.41 -16.65
N ASP A 44 6.61 7.11 -17.67
CA ASP A 44 6.16 6.73 -19.01
C ASP A 44 5.61 5.29 -19.08
N TYR A 45 5.47 4.62 -17.94
CA TYR A 45 5.04 3.23 -17.83
C TYR A 45 3.75 3.10 -17.03
N ASN A 46 2.86 2.25 -17.51
CA ASN A 46 1.77 1.68 -16.74
C ASN A 46 2.33 0.62 -15.78
N ILE A 47 1.94 0.73 -14.52
CA ILE A 47 2.29 -0.21 -13.47
C ILE A 47 0.98 -0.81 -12.97
N ALA A 48 0.80 -2.11 -13.19
CA ALA A 48 -0.31 -2.88 -12.68
C ALA A 48 0.21 -3.91 -11.66
N TYR A 49 -0.65 -4.37 -10.76
CA TYR A 49 -0.33 -5.37 -9.76
C TYR A 49 -1.59 -6.17 -9.46
N LYS A 50 -1.42 -7.38 -8.92
CA LYS A 50 -2.56 -8.25 -8.58
C LYS A 50 -3.01 -8.07 -7.14
N ASP A 51 -2.05 -7.97 -6.23
CA ASP A 51 -2.32 -7.95 -4.81
C ASP A 51 -1.32 -7.06 -4.07
N ILE A 52 -1.75 -6.50 -2.95
CA ILE A 52 -0.96 -5.65 -2.08
C ILE A 52 -1.25 -5.95 -0.61
N ASP A 53 -0.23 -6.37 0.11
CA ASP A 53 -0.29 -6.63 1.54
C ASP A 53 0.49 -5.54 2.27
N VAL A 54 -0.18 -4.84 3.17
CA VAL A 54 0.42 -3.79 3.98
C VAL A 54 0.27 -4.15 5.44
N SER A 55 1.41 -4.24 6.12
CA SER A 55 1.45 -4.44 7.56
C SER A 55 2.07 -3.23 8.24
N LEU A 56 1.26 -2.56 9.04
CA LEU A 56 1.66 -1.40 9.84
C LEU A 56 2.54 -1.83 11.02
N TRP A 57 2.32 -3.05 11.53
CA TRP A 57 3.05 -3.59 12.67
C TRP A 57 4.54 -3.78 12.39
N ASN A 58 4.86 -4.28 11.20
CA ASN A 58 6.23 -4.51 10.77
C ASN A 58 6.71 -3.44 9.77
N THR A 59 5.88 -2.44 9.46
CA THR A 59 6.16 -1.39 8.45
C THR A 59 6.60 -1.98 7.12
N THR A 60 5.93 -3.03 6.66
CA THR A 60 6.21 -3.67 5.37
C THR A 60 5.04 -3.56 4.41
N LEU A 61 5.37 -3.33 3.15
CA LEU A 61 4.45 -3.30 2.03
C LEU A 61 4.96 -4.30 0.99
N GLN A 62 4.11 -5.25 0.63
CA GLN A 62 4.41 -6.30 -0.33
C GLN A 62 3.44 -6.17 -1.48
N VAL A 63 3.98 -6.09 -2.70
CA VAL A 63 3.19 -5.99 -3.93
C VAL A 63 3.47 -7.24 -4.74
N PHE A 64 2.42 -7.93 -5.17
CA PHE A 64 2.52 -9.20 -5.88
C PHE A 64 2.07 -9.09 -7.32
N ASP A 65 2.73 -9.85 -8.18
CA ASP A 65 2.50 -9.95 -9.63
C ASP A 65 2.43 -8.57 -10.31
N VAL A 66 3.50 -7.79 -10.14
CA VAL A 66 3.62 -6.46 -10.76
C VAL A 66 3.92 -6.61 -12.25
N SER A 67 3.15 -5.93 -13.08
CA SER A 67 3.36 -5.84 -14.52
C SER A 67 3.67 -4.40 -14.90
N VAL A 68 4.75 -4.22 -15.67
CA VAL A 68 5.18 -2.92 -16.20
C VAL A 68 5.07 -2.96 -17.72
N ALA A 69 4.40 -1.96 -18.28
CA ALA A 69 4.25 -1.80 -19.72
C ALA A 69 4.34 -0.31 -20.09
N PRO A 70 4.86 0.07 -21.27
CA PRO A 70 4.83 1.46 -21.72
C PRO A 70 3.39 2.02 -21.78
N LYS A 71 3.20 3.31 -21.47
CA LYS A 71 1.88 3.99 -21.55
C LYS A 71 1.44 4.24 -22.99
N THR A 72 2.37 4.61 -23.84
CA THR A 72 2.11 4.87 -25.25
C THR A 72 2.24 3.56 -26.00
N ASP A 73 1.26 3.25 -26.85
CA ASP A 73 1.42 2.20 -27.83
C ASP A 73 2.69 2.50 -28.65
N ILE A 74 3.56 1.50 -28.77
CA ILE A 74 4.76 1.62 -29.60
C ILE A 74 4.27 1.57 -31.05
N GLU A 75 3.73 2.69 -31.54
CA GLU A 75 3.43 2.86 -32.95
C GLU A 75 4.76 2.81 -33.69
N ASN A 76 5.01 1.68 -34.36
CA ASN A 76 5.99 1.42 -35.42
C ASN A 76 6.99 2.56 -35.70
N THR A 77 7.85 2.85 -34.74
CA THR A 77 8.95 3.77 -34.90
C THR A 77 10.21 3.00 -34.57
N ASN A 78 11.30 3.29 -35.29
CA ASN A 78 12.62 2.69 -35.13
C ASN A 78 13.25 2.95 -33.73
N LYS A 79 12.43 3.27 -32.72
CA LYS A 79 12.80 3.49 -31.31
C LYS A 79 12.73 2.16 -30.57
N LYS A 80 13.74 1.97 -29.70
CA LYS A 80 13.95 0.79 -28.87
C LYS A 80 12.62 0.34 -28.23
N LEU A 81 12.32 -0.95 -28.38
CA LEU A 81 11.21 -1.65 -27.70
C LEU A 81 11.16 -1.19 -26.24
N GLY A 82 10.03 -0.63 -25.82
CA GLY A 82 9.81 -0.24 -24.43
C GLY A 82 9.95 -1.46 -23.50
N ILE A 83 10.28 -1.20 -22.23
CA ILE A 83 10.50 -2.28 -21.27
C ILE A 83 9.14 -2.88 -20.86
N TYR A 84 8.95 -4.16 -21.16
CA TYR A 84 7.91 -4.97 -20.57
C TYR A 84 8.54 -5.83 -19.48
N ALA A 85 7.99 -5.77 -18.27
CA ALA A 85 8.50 -6.55 -17.16
C ALA A 85 7.36 -7.15 -16.34
N LYS A 86 7.60 -8.38 -15.86
CA LYS A 86 6.81 -8.98 -14.78
C LYS A 86 7.72 -9.19 -13.59
N VAL A 87 7.33 -8.62 -12.45
CA VAL A 87 8.04 -8.74 -11.19
C VAL A 87 7.12 -9.50 -10.23
N PRO A 88 7.45 -10.75 -9.86
CA PRO A 88 6.58 -11.56 -9.02
C PRO A 88 6.27 -10.92 -7.67
N GLN A 89 7.26 -10.24 -7.08
CA GLN A 89 7.10 -9.59 -5.79
C GLN A 89 8.02 -8.40 -5.63
N ILE A 90 7.49 -7.31 -5.08
CA ILE A 90 8.24 -6.16 -4.58
C ILE A 90 7.96 -6.04 -3.09
N LYS A 91 9.01 -5.96 -2.27
CA LYS A 91 8.89 -5.73 -0.83
C LYS A 91 9.57 -4.42 -0.46
N VAL A 92 8.81 -3.53 0.15
CA VAL A 92 9.30 -2.32 0.79
C VAL A 92 9.23 -2.55 2.30
N ALA A 93 10.34 -2.33 3.00
CA ALA A 93 10.42 -2.47 4.45
C ALA A 93 10.81 -1.13 5.07
N HIS A 94 10.38 -0.93 6.32
CA HIS A 94 10.65 0.28 7.10
C HIS A 94 10.09 1.55 6.46
N PHE A 95 8.91 1.47 5.85
CA PHE A 95 8.24 2.66 5.32
C PHE A 95 7.67 3.52 6.46
N SER A 96 7.62 4.85 6.26
CA SER A 96 6.94 5.75 7.18
C SER A 96 5.43 5.65 7.02
N ILE A 97 4.71 5.28 8.08
CA ILE A 97 3.24 5.18 8.07
C ILE A 97 2.60 6.52 7.67
N LEU A 98 3.21 7.63 8.10
CA LEU A 98 2.77 8.99 7.75
C LEU A 98 2.91 9.32 6.26
N SER A 99 3.67 8.55 5.48
CA SER A 99 3.79 8.77 4.04
C SER A 99 2.64 8.15 3.26
N ILE A 100 1.90 7.23 3.88
CA ILE A 100 0.71 6.61 3.27
C ILE A 100 -0.54 7.38 3.69
N LEU A 101 -0.59 7.93 4.91
CA LEU A 101 -1.71 8.73 5.44
C LEU A 101 -1.78 10.14 4.82
#